data_AF-A0A7K3HFK4-F1
#
_entry.id   AF-A0A7K3HFK4-F1
#
_cell.length_a   1.000
_cell.length_b   1.000
_cell.length_c   1.000
_cell.angle_alpha   90.00
_cell.angle_beta   90.00
_cell.angle_gamma   90.00
#
_symmetry.space_group_name_H-M   'P 1'
#
loop_
_entity.id
_entity.type
_entity.pdbx_description
1 polymer ?
#
loop_
_entity_poly.entity_id
_entity_poly.type
_entity_poly.pdbx_seq_one_letter_code
_entity_poly.pdbx_strand_id
1 'polypeptide(L)'
;MISHTGGTGHGVQVELTPLGSYALLGMPLHRLADTMVHPVDVLGWHWGADLTEQLARASSWESRWEILDASISTRLADSRCWPSPVVSEAWSLLQASHGTLPVGQLAEATGRSRRRLEALFAEQIGLAPKSAARILRFQRALTRLLKPSSTWAETAAACGYHDQAHLARDFRAFAGMTATDLQALAIRAMGNTSPLAHPFTSVLAPP
;
A
#
# COMPACT_ATOMS: atom_id res chain seq x y z
N MET A 1 15.95 2.52 -5.91
CA MET A 1 16.46 2.33 -7.29
C MET A 1 17.21 1.00 -7.30
N ILE A 2 16.71 -0.02 -7.99
CA ILE A 2 17.40 -1.31 -8.11
C ILE A 2 18.36 -1.17 -9.29
N SER A 3 19.63 -0.89 -9.02
CA SER A 3 20.69 -0.94 -10.03
C SER A 3 21.04 -2.40 -10.29
N HIS A 4 20.81 -2.87 -11.50
CA HIS A 4 21.21 -4.22 -11.94
C HIS A 4 22.72 -4.29 -12.13
N THR A 5 23.44 -4.62 -11.07
CA THR A 5 24.83 -5.08 -11.14
C THR A 5 24.78 -6.59 -11.36
N GLY A 6 25.49 -7.13 -12.36
CA GLY A 6 25.47 -8.56 -12.70
C GLY A 6 25.90 -9.43 -11.52
N GLY A 7 24.93 -9.97 -10.76
CA GLY A 7 25.10 -10.76 -9.55
C GLY A 7 23.80 -10.92 -8.77
N THR A 8 23.80 -11.75 -7.72
CA THR A 8 22.68 -11.85 -6.77
C THR A 8 22.75 -10.70 -5.77
N GLY A 9 21.78 -9.78 -5.85
CA GLY A 9 21.61 -8.69 -4.88
C GLY A 9 20.64 -9.08 -3.77
N HIS A 10 20.90 -8.62 -2.55
CA HIS A 10 19.93 -8.69 -1.44
C HIS A 10 19.42 -7.27 -1.16
N GLY A 11 18.14 -7.15 -0.82
CA GLY A 11 17.51 -5.86 -0.56
C GLY A 11 16.48 -5.96 0.55
N VAL A 12 16.19 -4.82 1.17
CA VAL A 12 15.12 -4.65 2.15
C VAL A 12 14.02 -3.81 1.50
N GLN A 13 12.78 -4.27 1.61
CA GLN A 13 11.59 -3.49 1.25
C GLN A 13 10.75 -3.33 2.51
N VAL A 14 10.31 -2.09 2.77
CA VAL A 14 9.42 -1.77 3.88
C VAL A 14 8.12 -1.25 3.32
N GLU A 15 7.04 -1.98 3.58
CA GLU A 15 5.69 -1.54 3.26
C GLU A 15 5.04 -0.90 4.48
N LEU A 16 4.56 0.32 4.29
CA LEU A 16 3.99 1.12 5.37
C LEU A 16 2.48 1.24 5.17
N THR A 17 1.74 1.12 6.26
CA THR A 17 0.33 1.53 6.28
C THR A 17 0.24 3.03 6.00
N PRO A 18 -0.84 3.55 5.38
CA PRO A 18 -0.95 4.98 5.13
C PRO A 18 -0.78 5.85 6.39
N LEU A 19 -1.34 5.39 7.50
CA LEU A 19 -1.21 6.05 8.80
C LEU A 19 0.23 6.03 9.31
N GLY A 20 0.93 4.90 9.18
CA GLY A 20 2.34 4.76 9.51
C GLY A 20 3.25 5.60 8.62
N SER A 21 2.93 5.70 7.32
CA SER A 21 3.63 6.57 6.37
C SER A 21 3.54 8.03 6.79
N TYR A 22 2.37 8.52 7.18
CA TYR A 22 2.22 9.91 7.63
C TYR A 22 3.04 10.18 8.91
N ALA A 23 3.00 9.23 9.86
CA ALA A 23 3.80 9.29 11.09
C ALA A 23 5.31 9.27 10.81
N LEU A 24 5.77 8.36 9.95
CA LEU A 24 7.19 8.20 9.67
C LEU A 24 7.76 9.33 8.82
N LEU A 25 7.04 9.74 7.77
CA LEU A 25 7.53 10.73 6.82
C LEU A 25 7.46 12.16 7.38
N GLY A 26 6.51 12.44 8.29
CA GLY A 26 6.41 13.75 8.93
C GLY A 26 5.97 14.87 7.99
N MET A 27 5.26 14.55 6.91
CA MET A 27 4.85 15.51 5.89
C MET A 27 3.50 15.13 5.22
N PRO A 28 2.81 16.08 4.57
CA PRO A 28 1.61 15.78 3.81
C PRO A 28 1.85 14.78 2.68
N LEU A 29 1.17 13.63 2.72
CA LEU A 29 1.40 12.51 1.80
C LEU A 29 0.94 12.78 0.36
N HIS A 30 -0.01 13.70 0.13
CA HIS A 30 -0.40 14.05 -1.25
C HIS A 30 0.77 14.66 -2.06
N ARG A 31 1.84 15.11 -1.40
CA ARG A 31 3.05 15.58 -2.09
C ARG A 31 3.87 14.45 -2.70
N LEU A 32 3.69 13.23 -2.20
CA LEU A 32 4.43 12.03 -2.62
C LEU A 32 3.55 11.03 -3.37
N ALA A 33 2.23 11.20 -3.32
CA ALA A 33 1.29 10.34 -4.02
C ALA A 33 1.60 10.32 -5.53
N ASP A 34 1.60 9.12 -6.11
CA ASP A 34 1.90 8.89 -7.53
C ASP A 34 3.30 9.36 -7.99
N THR A 35 4.27 9.36 -7.05
CA THR A 35 5.66 9.69 -7.36
C THR A 35 6.62 8.62 -6.85
N MET A 36 7.77 8.51 -7.53
CA MET A 36 8.91 7.76 -7.03
C MET A 36 9.99 8.77 -6.65
N VAL A 37 10.39 8.74 -5.38
CA VAL A 37 11.32 9.71 -4.79
C VAL A 37 12.51 8.98 -4.18
N HIS A 38 13.67 9.64 -4.18
CA HIS A 38 14.82 9.09 -3.48
C HIS A 38 14.63 9.30 -1.96
N PRO A 39 14.94 8.30 -1.11
CA PRO A 39 14.74 8.42 0.35
C PRO A 39 15.42 9.65 0.95
N VAL A 40 16.60 10.04 0.45
CA VAL A 40 17.32 11.24 0.92
C VAL A 40 16.52 12.52 0.70
N ASP A 41 15.75 12.63 -0.38
CA ASP A 41 15.00 13.84 -0.72
C ASP A 41 13.81 14.08 0.22
N VAL A 42 13.30 13.00 0.84
CA VAL A 42 12.14 13.02 1.72
C VAL A 42 12.53 12.92 3.19
N LEU A 43 13.45 12.01 3.50
CA LEU A 43 13.78 11.62 4.86
C LEU A 43 15.04 12.32 5.39
N GLY A 44 15.77 13.01 4.50
CA GLY A 44 17.06 13.64 4.76
C GLY A 44 18.23 12.67 4.66
N TRP A 45 19.44 13.22 4.62
CA TRP A 45 20.68 12.44 4.47
C TRP A 45 20.86 11.36 5.55
N HIS A 46 20.65 11.73 6.82
CA HIS A 46 20.84 10.82 7.96
C HIS A 46 19.91 9.61 7.96
N TRP A 47 18.77 9.67 7.30
CA TRP A 47 17.84 8.55 7.24
C TRP A 47 17.83 7.85 5.89
N GLY A 48 18.20 8.56 4.81
CA GLY A 48 18.30 7.97 3.47
C GLY A 48 19.64 7.31 3.21
N ALA A 49 20.75 8.03 3.40
CA ALA A 49 22.09 7.55 3.04
C ALA A 49 22.70 6.68 4.12
N ASP A 50 22.71 7.15 5.37
CA ASP A 50 23.36 6.47 6.50
C ASP A 50 22.69 5.13 6.82
N LEU A 51 21.34 5.08 6.88
CA LEU A 51 20.60 3.82 7.03
C LEU A 51 20.91 2.81 5.91
N THR A 52 20.93 3.26 4.65
CA THR A 52 21.26 2.39 3.51
C THR A 52 22.66 1.82 3.64
N GLU A 53 23.63 2.64 4.08
CA GLU A 53 25.02 2.24 4.28
C GLU A 53 25.18 1.27 5.46
N GLN A 54 24.49 1.51 6.57
CA GLN A 54 24.45 0.60 7.73
C GLN A 54 23.87 -0.77 7.36
N LEU A 55 22.74 -0.79 6.63
CA LEU A 55 22.12 -2.03 6.15
C LEU A 55 23.04 -2.80 5.18
N ALA A 56 23.77 -2.09 4.31
CA ALA A 56 24.72 -2.69 3.38
C ALA A 56 25.94 -3.30 4.08
N ARG A 57 26.41 -2.70 5.18
CA ARG A 57 27.56 -3.18 5.95
C ARG A 57 27.24 -4.32 6.91
N ALA A 58 25.99 -4.44 7.34
CA ALA A 58 25.57 -5.52 8.23
C ALA A 58 25.84 -6.90 7.59
N SER A 59 26.46 -7.79 8.36
CA SER A 59 26.90 -9.11 7.91
C SER A 59 25.83 -10.19 7.97
N SER A 60 24.73 -9.94 8.69
CA SER A 60 23.62 -10.90 8.87
C SER A 60 22.26 -10.25 8.62
N TRP A 61 21.23 -11.07 8.42
CA TRP A 61 19.85 -10.59 8.27
C TRP A 61 19.26 -10.10 9.58
N GLU A 62 19.60 -10.77 10.68
CA GLU A 62 19.22 -10.38 12.04
C GLU A 62 19.70 -8.95 12.35
N SER A 63 20.97 -8.64 12.10
CA SER A 63 21.49 -7.27 12.34
C SER A 63 20.84 -6.24 11.41
N ARG A 64 20.44 -6.60 10.19
CA ARG A 64 19.69 -5.68 9.32
C ARG A 64 18.31 -5.36 9.86
N TRP A 65 17.62 -6.34 10.45
CA TRP A 65 16.34 -6.10 11.12
C TRP A 65 16.48 -5.25 12.37
N GLU A 66 17.48 -5.51 13.21
CA GLU A 66 17.75 -4.69 14.39
C GLU A 66 18.02 -3.22 14.03
N ILE A 67 18.85 -2.99 13.00
CA ILE A 67 19.13 -1.63 12.49
C ILE A 67 17.84 -0.96 11.98
N LEU A 68 17.02 -1.70 11.23
CA LEU A 68 15.78 -1.18 10.67
C LEU A 68 14.76 -0.83 11.76
N ASP A 69 14.55 -1.73 12.72
CA ASP A 69 13.63 -1.55 13.84
C ASP A 69 14.05 -0.37 14.71
N ALA A 70 15.35 -0.26 15.04
CA ALA A 70 15.89 0.86 15.80
C ALA A 70 15.70 2.19 15.06
N SER A 71 15.94 2.21 13.75
CA SER A 71 15.83 3.40 12.92
C SER A 71 14.38 3.88 12.82
N ILE A 72 13.45 2.98 12.49
CA ILE A 72 12.00 3.25 12.42
C ILE A 72 11.48 3.73 13.77
N SER A 73 11.83 3.03 14.86
CA SER A 73 11.39 3.37 16.21
C SER A 73 11.86 4.75 16.64
N THR A 74 13.14 5.06 16.42
CA THR A 74 13.71 6.38 16.74
C THR A 74 12.97 7.49 15.98
N ARG A 75 12.74 7.30 14.68
CA ARG A 75 12.03 8.30 13.87
C ARG A 75 10.58 8.49 14.28
N LEU A 76 9.89 7.41 14.62
CA LEU A 76 8.51 7.49 15.12
C LEU A 76 8.44 8.17 16.49
N ALA A 77 9.42 7.95 17.37
CA ALA A 77 9.52 8.61 18.66
C ALA A 77 9.71 10.14 18.50
N ASP A 78 10.48 10.57 17.49
CA ASP A 78 10.70 11.99 17.18
C ASP A 78 9.59 12.62 16.33
N SER A 79 8.61 11.83 15.87
CA SER A 79 7.59 12.30 14.94
C SER A 79 6.60 13.26 15.62
N ARG A 80 6.37 14.39 14.93
CA ARG A 80 5.37 15.40 15.31
C ARG A 80 4.07 15.26 14.53
N CYS A 81 4.01 14.33 13.58
CA CYS A 81 2.90 14.22 12.63
C CYS A 81 2.13 12.92 12.87
N TRP A 82 1.26 12.90 13.86
CA TRP A 82 0.38 11.75 14.08
C TRP A 82 -0.93 11.90 13.31
N PRO A 83 -1.46 10.82 12.70
CA PRO A 83 -2.77 10.86 12.06
C PRO A 83 -3.83 11.32 13.04
N SER A 84 -4.70 12.21 12.58
CA SER A 84 -5.81 12.69 13.40
C SER A 84 -6.78 11.56 13.73
N PRO A 85 -7.42 11.57 14.91
CA PRO A 85 -8.42 10.54 15.27
C PRO A 85 -9.51 10.38 14.22
N VAL A 86 -9.92 11.49 13.60
CA VAL A 86 -10.90 11.54 12.50
C VAL A 86 -10.46 10.71 11.29
N VAL A 87 -9.20 10.86 10.86
CA VAL A 87 -8.67 10.09 9.73
C VAL A 87 -8.48 8.63 10.11
N SER A 88 -7.99 8.36 11.31
CA SER A 88 -7.82 6.99 11.80
C SER A 88 -9.16 6.23 11.86
N GLU A 89 -10.21 6.88 12.36
CA GLU A 89 -11.57 6.34 12.38
C GLU A 89 -12.10 6.11 10.97
N ALA A 90 -12.04 7.12 10.11
CA ALA A 90 -12.52 6.99 8.73
C ALA A 90 -11.75 5.92 7.93
N TRP A 91 -10.43 5.83 8.11
CA TRP A 91 -9.61 4.79 7.50
C TRP A 91 -10.03 3.40 8.00
N SER A 92 -10.29 3.25 9.29
CA SER A 92 -10.78 2.00 9.90
C SER A 92 -12.14 1.59 9.33
N LEU A 93 -13.09 2.53 9.21
CA LEU A 93 -14.42 2.28 8.61
C LEU A 93 -14.31 1.88 7.12
N LEU A 94 -13.41 2.52 6.37
CA LEU A 94 -13.15 2.15 4.98
C LEU A 94 -12.55 0.75 4.87
N GLN A 95 -11.58 0.40 5.71
CA GLN A 95 -10.99 -0.95 5.72
C GLN A 95 -12.03 -2.00 6.10
N ALA A 96 -12.80 -1.77 7.16
CA ALA A 96 -13.84 -2.69 7.63
C ALA A 96 -14.94 -2.95 6.58
N SER A 97 -15.28 -1.92 5.79
CA SER A 97 -16.22 -2.05 4.68
C SER A 97 -15.58 -2.51 3.37
N HIS A 98 -14.26 -2.73 3.35
CA HIS A 98 -13.47 -2.96 2.14
C HIS A 98 -13.75 -1.94 1.02
N GLY A 99 -13.87 -0.66 1.39
CA GLY A 99 -14.14 0.43 0.46
C GLY A 99 -15.55 0.46 -0.13
N THR A 100 -16.51 -0.27 0.45
CA THR A 100 -17.92 -0.23 0.02
C THR A 100 -18.72 0.86 0.73
N LEU A 101 -18.25 1.39 1.87
CA LEU A 101 -18.93 2.48 2.56
C LEU A 101 -18.88 3.79 1.74
N PRO A 102 -20.03 4.43 1.45
CA PRO A 102 -20.05 5.70 0.73
C PRO A 102 -19.35 6.82 1.50
N VAL A 103 -18.63 7.70 0.79
CA VAL A 103 -17.93 8.85 1.39
C VAL A 103 -18.87 9.78 2.15
N GLY A 104 -20.15 9.85 1.76
CA GLY A 104 -21.18 10.59 2.51
C GLY A 104 -21.40 10.03 3.92
N GLN A 105 -21.56 8.71 4.04
CA GLN A 105 -21.73 8.04 5.33
C GLN A 105 -20.45 8.10 6.17
N LEU A 106 -19.28 8.06 5.52
CA LEU A 106 -17.99 8.26 6.19
C LEU A 106 -17.87 9.66 6.82
N ALA A 107 -18.33 10.68 6.10
CA ALA A 107 -18.37 12.06 6.55
C ALA A 107 -19.35 12.25 7.72
N GLU A 108 -20.52 11.62 7.64
CA GLU A 108 -21.52 11.60 8.72
C GLU A 108 -20.97 10.91 9.98
N ALA A 109 -20.39 9.71 9.84
CA ALA A 109 -19.83 8.93 10.95
C ALA A 109 -18.73 9.69 11.71
N THR A 110 -17.90 10.44 10.99
CA THR A 110 -16.80 11.23 11.58
C THR A 110 -17.18 12.65 11.99
N GLY A 111 -18.43 13.07 11.79
CA GLY A 111 -18.89 14.42 12.08
C GLY A 111 -18.12 15.50 11.31
N ARG A 112 -17.75 15.22 10.05
CA ARG A 112 -17.02 16.16 9.17
C ARG A 112 -17.77 16.38 7.87
N SER A 113 -17.58 17.56 7.27
CA SER A 113 -18.01 17.76 5.89
C SER A 113 -17.16 16.93 4.93
N ARG A 114 -17.74 16.54 3.78
CA ARG A 114 -17.01 15.81 2.73
C ARG A 114 -15.72 16.52 2.32
N ARG A 115 -15.79 17.84 2.11
CA ARG A 115 -14.63 18.68 1.77
C ARG A 115 -13.53 18.60 2.83
N ARG A 116 -13.88 18.67 4.12
CA ARG A 116 -12.89 18.59 5.20
C ARG A 116 -12.27 17.20 5.27
N LEU A 117 -13.09 16.15 5.10
CA LEU A 117 -12.62 14.78 5.07
C LEU A 117 -11.67 14.52 3.90
N GLU A 118 -12.00 15.01 2.70
CA GLU A 118 -11.14 14.94 1.51
C GLU A 118 -9.77 15.60 1.74
N ALA A 119 -9.75 16.80 2.32
CA ALA A 119 -8.50 17.50 2.64
C ALA A 119 -7.65 16.73 3.64
N LEU A 120 -8.26 16.20 4.70
CA LEU A 120 -7.56 15.38 5.70
C LEU A 120 -7.01 14.08 5.12
N PHE A 121 -7.76 13.42 4.25
CA PHE A 121 -7.34 12.22 3.55
C PHE A 121 -6.18 12.48 2.58
N ALA A 122 -6.25 13.55 1.79
CA ALA A 122 -5.14 13.94 0.92
C ALA A 122 -3.87 14.22 1.75
N GLU A 123 -3.99 14.90 2.88
CA GLU A 123 -2.85 15.19 3.76
C GLU A 123 -2.27 13.93 4.44
N GLN A 124 -3.11 13.07 5.03
CA GLN A 124 -2.66 12.03 5.96
C GLN A 124 -2.67 10.61 5.39
N ILE A 125 -3.38 10.39 4.28
CA ILE A 125 -3.41 9.12 3.54
C ILE A 125 -2.74 9.27 2.17
N GLY A 126 -2.67 10.50 1.64
CA GLY A 126 -2.11 10.81 0.32
C GLY A 126 -3.13 10.72 -0.82
N LEU A 127 -4.33 10.22 -0.54
CA LEU A 127 -5.38 9.97 -1.53
C LEU A 127 -6.71 10.48 -1.02
N ALA A 128 -7.60 10.90 -1.92
CA ALA A 128 -8.99 11.18 -1.57
C ALA A 128 -9.71 9.91 -1.06
N PRO A 129 -10.73 10.03 -0.18
CA PRO A 129 -11.46 8.88 0.37
C PRO A 129 -12.02 7.94 -0.71
N LYS A 130 -12.51 8.52 -1.82
CA LYS A 130 -13.04 7.75 -2.95
C LYS A 130 -11.95 6.93 -3.66
N SER A 131 -10.75 7.46 -3.78
CA SER A 131 -9.61 6.74 -4.39
C SER A 131 -9.13 5.62 -3.48
N ALA A 132 -8.99 5.90 -2.18
CA ALA A 132 -8.70 4.88 -1.16
C ALA A 132 -9.74 3.73 -1.19
N ALA A 133 -11.03 4.06 -1.23
CA ALA A 133 -12.11 3.08 -1.33
C ALA A 133 -12.00 2.21 -2.59
N ARG A 134 -11.65 2.81 -3.75
CA ARG A 134 -11.43 2.05 -4.99
C ARG A 134 -10.27 1.06 -4.87
N ILE A 135 -9.15 1.46 -4.24
CA ILE A 135 -8.00 0.59 -4.01
C ILE A 135 -8.39 -0.58 -3.11
N LEU A 136 -9.12 -0.34 -2.01
CA LEU A 136 -9.56 -1.40 -1.10
C LEU A 136 -10.51 -2.39 -1.80
N ARG A 137 -11.45 -1.90 -2.62
CA ARG A 137 -12.32 -2.77 -3.44
C ARG A 137 -11.53 -3.58 -4.45
N PHE A 138 -10.54 -2.96 -5.10
CA PHE A 138 -9.66 -3.62 -6.06
C PHE A 138 -8.84 -4.73 -5.40
N GLN A 139 -8.20 -4.45 -4.26
CA GLN A 139 -7.44 -5.43 -3.47
C GLN A 139 -8.32 -6.62 -3.09
N ARG A 140 -9.54 -6.36 -2.58
CA ARG A 140 -10.51 -7.42 -2.27
C ARG A 140 -10.90 -8.24 -3.51
N ALA A 141 -11.14 -7.58 -4.64
CA ALA A 141 -11.49 -8.26 -5.88
C ALA A 141 -10.33 -9.12 -6.41
N LEU A 142 -9.09 -8.64 -6.29
CA LEU A 142 -7.88 -9.36 -6.65
C LEU A 142 -7.74 -10.65 -5.85
N THR A 143 -7.85 -10.58 -4.52
CA THR A 143 -7.80 -11.77 -3.66
C THR A 143 -8.89 -12.79 -4.00
N ARG A 144 -10.07 -12.35 -4.47
CA ARG A 144 -11.14 -13.25 -4.91
C ARG A 144 -10.83 -13.88 -6.26
N LEU A 145 -10.40 -13.09 -7.25
CA LEU A 145 -10.10 -13.58 -8.59
C LEU A 145 -8.90 -14.51 -8.65
N LEU A 146 -7.98 -14.44 -7.69
CA LEU A 146 -6.90 -15.42 -7.55
C LEU A 146 -7.41 -16.81 -7.11
N LYS A 147 -8.67 -16.93 -6.66
CA LYS A 147 -9.29 -18.23 -6.35
C LYS A 147 -9.84 -18.87 -7.64
N PRO A 148 -9.51 -20.14 -7.94
CA PRO A 148 -9.87 -20.78 -9.22
C PRO A 148 -11.38 -20.81 -9.54
N SER A 149 -12.25 -20.77 -8.53
CA SER A 149 -13.70 -20.91 -8.69
C SER A 149 -14.45 -19.58 -8.83
N SER A 150 -13.78 -18.43 -8.74
CA SER A 150 -14.47 -17.13 -8.73
C SER A 150 -14.68 -16.57 -10.13
N THR A 151 -15.92 -16.24 -10.48
CA THR A 151 -16.21 -15.52 -11.73
C THR A 151 -16.08 -14.00 -11.55
N TRP A 152 -15.92 -13.29 -12.67
CA TRP A 152 -15.95 -11.82 -12.71
C TRP A 152 -17.28 -11.24 -12.24
N ALA A 153 -18.39 -11.88 -12.61
CA ALA A 153 -19.75 -11.47 -12.22
C ALA A 153 -19.91 -11.49 -10.69
N GLU A 154 -19.59 -12.63 -10.09
CA GLU A 154 -19.71 -12.83 -8.65
C GLU A 154 -18.73 -11.95 -7.89
N THR A 155 -17.51 -11.77 -8.42
CA THR A 155 -16.52 -10.89 -7.78
C THR A 155 -16.97 -9.44 -7.80
N ALA A 156 -17.52 -8.96 -8.92
CA ALA A 156 -18.05 -7.60 -9.01
C ALA A 156 -19.13 -7.37 -7.95
N ALA A 157 -20.13 -8.26 -7.90
CA ALA A 157 -21.22 -8.19 -6.92
C ALA A 157 -20.70 -8.25 -5.48
N ALA A 158 -19.78 -9.18 -5.17
CA ALA A 158 -19.26 -9.37 -3.82
C ALA A 158 -18.33 -8.24 -3.33
N CYS A 159 -17.74 -7.47 -4.25
CA CYS A 159 -16.78 -6.40 -3.90
C CYS A 159 -17.38 -4.99 -4.03
N GLY A 160 -18.69 -4.87 -4.27
CA GLY A 160 -19.37 -3.57 -4.35
C GLY A 160 -19.14 -2.82 -5.66
N TYR A 161 -18.87 -3.55 -6.74
CA TYR A 161 -18.91 -3.01 -8.10
C TYR A 161 -20.33 -3.07 -8.66
N HIS A 162 -20.70 -2.04 -9.41
CA HIS A 162 -21.99 -1.97 -10.09
C HIS A 162 -22.17 -3.11 -11.11
N ASP A 163 -21.10 -3.44 -11.83
CA ASP A 163 -21.09 -4.47 -12.86
C ASP A 163 -19.63 -4.93 -13.15
N GLN A 164 -19.51 -5.95 -14.01
CA GLN A 164 -18.21 -6.48 -14.44
C GLN A 164 -17.37 -5.44 -15.19
N ALA A 165 -17.99 -4.52 -15.94
CA ALA A 165 -17.27 -3.52 -16.71
C ALA A 165 -16.63 -2.46 -15.78
N HIS A 166 -17.28 -2.13 -14.67
CA HIS A 166 -16.72 -1.28 -13.62
C HIS A 166 -15.53 -1.96 -12.94
N LEU A 167 -15.65 -3.24 -12.58
CA LEU A 167 -14.53 -4.03 -12.05
C LEU A 167 -13.35 -4.07 -13.03
N ALA A 168 -13.62 -4.35 -14.32
CA ALA A 168 -12.59 -4.40 -15.35
C ALA A 168 -11.89 -3.05 -15.58
N ARG A 169 -12.61 -1.93 -15.44
CA ARG A 169 -12.02 -0.58 -15.51
C ARG A 169 -11.04 -0.32 -14.37
N ASP A 170 -11.41 -0.66 -13.13
CA ASP A 170 -10.51 -0.51 -11.98
C ASP A 170 -9.32 -1.47 -12.08
N PHE A 171 -9.52 -2.69 -12.57
CA PHE A 171 -8.42 -3.64 -12.81
C PHE A 171 -7.38 -3.11 -13.78
N ARG A 172 -7.81 -2.58 -14.93
CA ARG A 172 -6.88 -1.97 -15.89
C ARG A 172 -6.17 -0.76 -15.31
N ALA A 173 -6.87 0.07 -14.55
CA ALA A 173 -6.31 1.28 -13.96
C ALA A 173 -5.23 0.98 -12.91
N PHE A 174 -5.37 -0.10 -12.13
CA PHE A 174 -4.43 -0.40 -11.04
C PHE A 174 -3.40 -1.49 -11.35
N ALA A 175 -3.75 -2.52 -12.14
CA ALA A 175 -2.84 -3.60 -12.47
C ALA A 175 -2.02 -3.35 -13.74
N GLY A 176 -2.40 -2.35 -14.56
CA GLY A 176 -1.80 -2.11 -15.89
C GLY A 176 -2.05 -3.24 -16.91
N MET A 177 -2.76 -4.29 -16.50
CA MET A 177 -3.11 -5.47 -17.29
C MET A 177 -4.55 -5.91 -16.97
N THR A 178 -5.11 -6.81 -17.77
CA THR A 178 -6.44 -7.35 -17.48
C THR A 178 -6.35 -8.39 -16.35
N ALA A 179 -7.42 -8.61 -15.58
CA ALA A 179 -7.33 -9.66 -14.55
C ALA A 179 -7.24 -11.06 -15.16
N THR A 180 -7.65 -11.27 -16.42
CA THR A 180 -7.43 -12.54 -17.13
C THR A 180 -5.93 -12.78 -17.34
N ASP A 181 -5.20 -11.73 -17.74
CA ASP A 181 -3.74 -11.79 -17.86
C ASP A 181 -3.09 -12.06 -16.50
N LEU A 182 -3.59 -11.43 -15.44
CA LEU A 182 -3.11 -11.63 -14.08
C LEU A 182 -3.40 -13.05 -13.55
N GLN A 183 -4.57 -13.61 -13.82
CA GLN A 183 -4.90 -15.01 -13.47
C GLN A 183 -3.98 -15.98 -14.21
N ALA A 184 -3.75 -15.75 -15.51
CA ALA A 184 -2.81 -16.56 -16.29
C ALA A 184 -1.37 -16.46 -15.75
N LEU A 185 -0.94 -15.26 -15.35
CA LEU A 185 0.37 -15.03 -14.72
C LEU A 185 0.49 -15.74 -13.37
N ALA A 186 -0.53 -15.64 -12.51
CA ALA A 186 -0.55 -16.28 -11.20
C ALA A 186 -0.51 -17.82 -11.31
N ILE A 187 -1.27 -18.40 -12.24
CA ILE A 187 -1.23 -19.84 -12.52
C ILE A 187 0.17 -20.28 -12.99
N ARG A 188 0.82 -19.48 -13.87
CA ARG A 188 2.19 -19.75 -14.33
C ARG A 188 3.22 -19.63 -13.20
N ALA A 189 3.08 -18.65 -12.32
CA ALA A 189 3.98 -18.44 -11.18
C ALA A 189 3.87 -19.59 -10.16
N MET A 190 2.66 -20.07 -9.88
CA MET A 190 2.43 -21.22 -8.99
C MET A 190 2.92 -22.55 -9.59
N GLY A 191 2.99 -22.67 -10.91
CA GLY A 191 3.54 -23.85 -11.60
C GLY A 191 5.08 -23.90 -11.66
N ASN A 192 5.79 -22.85 -11.24
CA ASN A 192 7.24 -22.70 -11.44
C ASN A 192 8.05 -22.60 -10.12
N THR A 193 7.47 -22.97 -8.97
CA THR A 193 8.13 -22.83 -7.67
C THR A 193 9.18 -23.92 -7.42
N SER A 194 10.45 -23.60 -7.72
CA SER A 194 11.61 -24.12 -6.99
C SER A 194 11.71 -23.41 -5.63
N PRO A 195 12.16 -24.07 -4.54
CA PRO A 195 11.90 -23.61 -3.16
C PRO A 195 12.70 -22.39 -2.67
N LEU A 196 13.36 -21.62 -3.56
CA LEU A 196 14.16 -20.45 -3.17
C LEU A 196 13.94 -19.19 -4.03
N ALA A 197 12.90 -19.16 -4.87
CA ALA A 197 12.55 -17.95 -5.60
C ALA A 197 11.27 -17.36 -4.99
N HIS A 198 11.39 -16.37 -4.11
CA HIS A 198 10.26 -15.50 -3.75
C HIS A 198 9.93 -14.63 -4.97
N PRO A 199 8.86 -14.92 -5.72
CA PRO A 199 8.50 -14.13 -6.88
C PRO A 199 7.54 -13.05 -6.39
N PHE A 200 8.02 -11.82 -6.18
CA PHE A 200 7.16 -10.64 -6.01
C PHE A 200 5.90 -10.87 -5.13
N THR A 201 6.09 -11.32 -3.89
CA THR A 201 5.01 -11.27 -2.89
C THR A 201 4.94 -9.85 -2.31
N SER A 202 4.65 -8.87 -3.15
CA SER A 202 4.27 -7.49 -2.74
C SER A 202 2.87 -7.12 -3.27
N VAL A 203 2.14 -8.11 -3.77
CA VAL A 203 0.74 -7.98 -4.15
C VAL A 203 -0.07 -8.61 -3.04
N LEU A 204 -0.70 -7.76 -2.22
CA LEU A 204 -1.67 -8.12 -1.18
C LEU A 204 -1.07 -8.63 0.14
N ALA A 205 -0.68 -7.71 1.01
CA ALA A 205 -0.92 -7.88 2.44
C ALA A 205 -1.68 -6.65 2.96
N PRO A 206 -2.88 -6.86 3.53
CA PRO A 206 -3.04 -6.41 4.91
C PRO A 206 -3.78 -7.45 5.77
N PRO A 207 -3.70 -7.26 7.09
CA PRO A 207 -2.89 -8.04 8.04
C PRO A 207 -3.10 -9.56 8.03
#